data_AF-A0A2E2EIB5-F1
#
_entry.id   AF-A0A2E2EIB5-F1
#
_cell.length_a   1.000
_cell.length_b   1.000
_cell.length_c   1.000
_cell.angle_alpha   90.00
_cell.angle_beta   90.00
_cell.angle_gamma   90.00
#
_symmetry.space_group_name_H-M   'P 1'
#
loop_
_entity.id
_entity.type
_entity.pdbx_description
1 polymer ?
#
loop_
_entity_poly.entity_id
_entity_poly.type
_entity_poly.pdbx_seq_one_letter_code
_entity_poly.pdbx_strand_id
1 'polypeptide(L)'
;MSMLQDPEMAEIVDDFCKESEKIYEQLEEMLEDYEETKDPKKLEEFGQVIDRIMGAAKSVDAVQTGVYCELGKTISYKASQSMDKALLDIVVAVLFDTVEILQVMNKNIEKIKEEKVSGINLETFSTRLRWLADKFKDIQRSSVAIGANEKQLGDQKSIDDLLSDLGL
;
A
#
# COMPACT_ATOMS: atom_id res chain seq x y z
N MET A 1 24.78 0.32 -8.00
CA MET A 1 23.93 -0.48 -8.90
C MET A 1 22.87 -1.06 -7.98
N SER A 2 21.57 -0.79 -8.22
CA SER A 2 20.53 -1.39 -7.38
C SER A 2 20.44 -2.89 -7.67
N MET A 3 19.96 -3.70 -6.71
CA MET A 3 19.74 -5.13 -6.95
C MET A 3 18.85 -5.41 -8.17
N LEU A 4 17.91 -4.49 -8.46
CA LEU A 4 17.05 -4.57 -9.65
C LEU A 4 17.85 -4.66 -10.96
N GLN A 5 19.01 -4.01 -11.03
CA GLN A 5 19.85 -3.94 -12.24
C GLN A 5 21.02 -4.93 -12.20
N ASP A 6 21.15 -5.72 -11.14
CA ASP A 6 22.22 -6.69 -10.98
C ASP A 6 21.89 -7.98 -11.77
N PRO A 7 22.68 -8.37 -12.79
CA PRO A 7 22.44 -9.59 -13.55
C PRO A 7 22.46 -10.87 -12.69
N GLU A 8 23.21 -10.89 -11.58
CA GLU A 8 23.27 -12.05 -10.68
C GLU A 8 21.97 -12.21 -9.86
N MET A 9 21.19 -11.14 -9.71
CA MET A 9 19.93 -11.12 -8.98
C MET A 9 18.70 -11.23 -9.90
N ALA A 10 18.89 -11.36 -11.22
CA ALA A 10 17.81 -11.30 -12.20
C ALA A 10 16.69 -12.32 -11.94
N GLU A 11 17.02 -13.56 -11.58
CA GLU A 11 16.04 -14.61 -11.27
C GLU A 11 15.19 -14.25 -10.04
N ILE A 12 15.83 -13.72 -8.99
CA ILE A 12 15.17 -13.30 -7.75
C ILE A 12 14.22 -12.12 -8.03
N VAL A 13 14.66 -11.16 -8.85
CA VAL A 13 13.83 -10.02 -9.25
C VAL A 13 12.64 -10.46 -10.11
N ASP A 14 12.84 -11.40 -11.04
CA ASP A 14 11.76 -11.93 -11.88
C ASP A 14 10.74 -12.72 -11.06
N ASP A 15 11.18 -13.51 -10.09
CA ASP A 15 10.29 -14.25 -9.17
C ASP A 15 9.53 -13.29 -8.26
N PHE A 16 10.18 -12.25 -7.72
CA PHE A 16 9.52 -11.16 -7.02
C PHE A 16 8.40 -10.54 -7.86
N CYS A 17 8.65 -10.25 -9.14
CA CYS A 17 7.65 -9.63 -10.01
C CYS A 17 6.45 -10.56 -10.25
N LYS A 18 6.69 -11.85 -10.52
CA LYS A 18 5.64 -12.86 -10.76
C LYS A 18 4.80 -13.14 -9.52
N GLU A 19 5.42 -13.22 -8.35
CA GLU A 19 4.70 -13.41 -7.09
C GLU A 19 3.88 -12.17 -6.73
N SER A 20 4.46 -10.98 -6.91
CA SER A 20 3.75 -9.72 -6.64
C SER A 20 2.53 -9.53 -7.53
N GLU A 21 2.58 -9.90 -8.82
CA GLU A 21 1.43 -9.79 -9.73
C GLU A 21 0.20 -10.53 -9.20
N LYS A 22 0.39 -11.77 -8.71
CA LYS A 22 -0.70 -12.57 -8.11
C LYS A 22 -1.26 -11.93 -6.85
N ILE A 23 -0.41 -11.27 -6.06
CA ILE A 23 -0.84 -10.59 -4.84
C ILE A 23 -1.61 -9.31 -5.20
N TYR A 24 -1.24 -8.59 -6.26
CA TYR A 24 -2.00 -7.43 -6.72
C TYR A 24 -3.41 -7.81 -7.18
N GLU A 25 -3.55 -8.90 -7.95
CA GLU A 25 -4.87 -9.45 -8.31
C GLU A 25 -5.70 -9.78 -7.06
N GLN A 26 -5.08 -10.44 -6.07
CA GLN A 26 -5.74 -10.72 -4.79
C GLN A 26 -6.17 -9.43 -4.06
N LEU A 27 -5.35 -8.39 -4.08
CA LEU A 27 -5.67 -7.11 -3.43
C LEU A 27 -6.85 -6.41 -4.11
N GLU A 28 -6.95 -6.47 -5.44
CA GLU A 28 -8.09 -5.94 -6.20
C GLU A 28 -9.38 -6.69 -5.84
N GLU A 29 -9.36 -8.02 -5.88
CA GLU A 29 -10.51 -8.86 -5.50
C GLU A 29 -11.00 -8.53 -4.08
N MET A 30 -10.09 -8.26 -3.14
CA MET A 30 -10.46 -7.89 -1.77
C MET A 30 -11.13 -6.51 -1.68
N LEU A 31 -10.74 -5.56 -2.53
CA LEU A 31 -11.37 -4.25 -2.61
C LEU A 31 -12.75 -4.34 -3.29
N GLU A 32 -12.87 -5.14 -4.35
CA GLU A 32 -14.17 -5.43 -4.99
C GLU A 32 -15.15 -6.09 -4.00
N ASP A 33 -14.70 -7.12 -3.29
CA ASP A 33 -15.46 -7.77 -2.20
C ASP A 33 -15.91 -6.76 -1.14
N TYR A 34 -15.05 -5.80 -0.80
CA TYR A 34 -15.40 -4.75 0.15
C TYR A 34 -16.48 -3.82 -0.41
N GLU A 35 -16.45 -3.46 -1.70
CA GLU A 35 -17.47 -2.61 -2.29
C GLU A 35 -18.87 -3.24 -2.24
N GLU A 36 -18.95 -4.57 -2.34
CA GLU A 36 -20.20 -5.32 -2.24
C GLU A 36 -20.67 -5.50 -0.78
N THR A 37 -19.76 -5.91 0.11
CA THR A 37 -20.10 -6.34 1.47
C THR A 37 -20.03 -5.21 2.50
N LYS A 38 -19.18 -4.21 2.26
CA LYS A 38 -18.78 -3.15 3.19
C LYS A 38 -18.25 -3.69 4.53
N ASP A 39 -17.66 -4.88 4.55
CA ASP A 39 -17.05 -5.48 5.76
C ASP A 39 -15.67 -4.88 6.04
N PRO A 40 -15.48 -4.10 7.13
CA PRO A 40 -14.19 -3.47 7.46
C PRO A 40 -13.03 -4.46 7.61
N LYS A 41 -13.31 -5.74 7.89
CA LYS A 41 -12.27 -6.78 7.95
C LYS A 41 -11.51 -6.94 6.64
N LYS A 42 -12.16 -6.72 5.48
CA LYS A 42 -11.50 -6.79 4.17
C LYS A 42 -10.39 -5.75 4.03
N LEU A 43 -10.55 -4.56 4.63
CA LEU A 43 -9.51 -3.52 4.65
C LEU A 43 -8.34 -3.86 5.59
N GLU A 44 -8.62 -4.55 6.69
CA GLU A 44 -7.57 -5.07 7.57
C GLU A 44 -6.77 -6.19 6.87
N GLU A 45 -7.47 -7.15 6.26
CA GLU A 45 -6.85 -8.21 5.48
C GLU A 45 -6.03 -7.65 4.32
N PHE A 46 -6.52 -6.62 3.62
CA PHE A 46 -5.78 -5.92 2.56
C PHE A 46 -4.42 -5.45 3.08
N GLY A 47 -4.41 -4.82 4.26
CA GLY A 47 -3.20 -4.32 4.91
C GLY A 47 -2.20 -5.43 5.26
N GLN A 48 -2.69 -6.62 5.62
CA GLN A 48 -1.85 -7.79 5.89
C GLN A 48 -1.29 -8.41 4.60
N VAL A 49 -2.05 -8.40 3.52
CA VAL A 49 -1.64 -8.98 2.23
C VAL A 49 -0.60 -8.09 1.54
N ILE A 50 -0.84 -6.77 1.49
CA ILE A 50 0.11 -5.82 0.87
C ILE A 50 1.45 -5.74 1.63
N ASP A 51 1.46 -6.05 2.93
CA ASP A 51 2.68 -6.14 3.74
C ASP A 51 3.66 -7.22 3.24
N ARG A 52 3.14 -8.28 2.59
CA ARG A 52 3.97 -9.35 2.00
C ARG A 52 4.79 -8.81 0.83
N ILE A 53 4.17 -8.00 -0.03
CA ILE A 53 4.86 -7.30 -1.13
C ILE A 53 5.86 -6.30 -0.55
N MET A 54 5.48 -5.53 0.47
CA MET A 54 6.41 -4.59 1.12
C MET A 54 7.68 -5.30 1.62
N GLY A 55 7.52 -6.47 2.27
CA GLY A 55 8.64 -7.27 2.75
C GLY A 55 9.52 -7.78 1.60
N ALA A 56 8.91 -8.29 0.54
CA ALA A 56 9.63 -8.78 -0.64
C ALA A 56 10.35 -7.64 -1.39
N ALA A 57 9.72 -6.48 -1.55
CA ALA A 57 10.30 -5.29 -2.17
C ALA A 57 11.58 -4.83 -1.45
N LYS A 58 11.58 -4.88 -0.11
CA LYS A 58 12.79 -4.60 0.71
C LYS A 58 13.93 -5.58 0.46
N SER A 59 13.64 -6.82 0.07
CA SER A 59 14.65 -7.85 -0.18
C SER A 59 15.35 -7.71 -1.55
N VAL A 60 14.75 -6.95 -2.48
CA VAL A 60 15.26 -6.72 -3.85
C VAL A 60 15.61 -5.24 -4.11
N ASP A 61 15.71 -4.43 -3.07
CA ASP A 61 15.93 -2.98 -3.14
C ASP A 61 14.90 -2.23 -4.03
N ALA A 62 13.66 -2.70 -4.11
CA ALA A 62 12.54 -1.98 -4.72
C ALA A 62 11.96 -0.96 -3.72
N VAL A 63 12.70 0.13 -3.53
CA VAL A 63 12.45 1.13 -2.48
C VAL A 63 11.09 1.80 -2.66
N GLN A 64 10.78 2.31 -3.87
CA GLN A 64 9.51 3.01 -4.10
C GLN A 64 8.32 2.08 -3.94
N THR A 65 8.42 0.86 -4.47
CA THR A 65 7.41 -0.19 -4.30
C THR A 65 7.14 -0.43 -2.82
N GLY A 66 8.19 -0.55 -2.01
CA GLY A 66 8.09 -0.68 -0.57
C GLY A 66 7.33 0.47 0.09
N VAL A 67 7.60 1.72 -0.30
CA VAL A 67 6.92 2.91 0.25
C VAL A 67 5.44 2.95 -0.13
N TYR A 68 5.08 2.64 -1.38
CA TYR A 68 3.67 2.55 -1.80
C TYR A 68 2.93 1.43 -1.07
N CYS A 69 3.55 0.27 -0.82
CA CYS A 69 2.94 -0.78 -0.01
C CYS A 69 2.74 -0.34 1.44
N GLU A 70 3.72 0.34 2.05
CA GLU A 70 3.60 0.87 3.40
C GLU A 70 2.47 1.91 3.53
N LEU A 71 2.31 2.73 2.49
CA LEU A 71 1.20 3.68 2.37
C LEU A 71 -0.16 2.96 2.32
N GLY A 72 -0.32 2.00 1.41
CA GLY A 72 -1.56 1.23 1.29
C GLY A 72 -1.92 0.50 2.59
N LYS A 73 -0.92 -0.14 3.22
CA LYS A 73 -1.06 -0.78 4.54
C LYS A 73 -1.54 0.19 5.63
N THR A 74 -0.94 1.36 5.71
CA THR A 74 -1.26 2.37 6.72
C THR A 74 -2.69 2.89 6.53
N ILE A 75 -3.07 3.19 5.30
CA ILE A 75 -4.41 3.68 4.96
C ILE A 75 -5.46 2.60 5.27
N SER A 76 -5.24 1.36 4.85
CA SER A 76 -6.23 0.30 5.00
C SER A 76 -6.47 -0.05 6.48
N TYR A 77 -5.42 -0.09 7.31
CA TYR A 77 -5.57 -0.32 8.75
C TYR A 77 -6.26 0.83 9.49
N LYS A 78 -6.03 2.08 9.09
CA LYS A 78 -6.76 3.21 9.68
C LYS A 78 -8.23 3.18 9.26
N ALA A 79 -8.48 2.83 8.01
CA ALA A 79 -9.82 2.74 7.47
C ALA A 79 -10.63 1.60 8.09
N SER A 80 -10.04 0.43 8.36
CA SER A 80 -10.75 -0.68 9.01
C SER A 80 -11.31 -0.36 10.41
N GLN A 81 -10.81 0.72 11.04
CA GLN A 81 -11.25 1.23 12.34
C GLN A 81 -12.29 2.36 12.22
N SER A 82 -12.60 2.82 11.01
CA SER A 82 -13.55 3.90 10.77
C SER A 82 -14.98 3.38 10.57
N MET A 83 -15.96 4.18 11.00
CA MET A 83 -17.39 3.96 10.71
C MET A 83 -17.94 5.01 9.72
N ASP A 84 -17.11 5.95 9.26
CA ASP A 84 -17.50 7.00 8.32
C ASP A 84 -17.52 6.44 6.89
N LYS A 85 -18.72 6.15 6.38
CA LYS A 85 -18.93 5.58 5.04
C LYS A 85 -18.38 6.46 3.92
N ALA A 86 -18.53 7.78 4.03
CA ALA A 86 -18.07 8.69 2.97
C ALA A 86 -16.54 8.72 2.91
N LEU A 87 -15.88 8.64 4.07
CA LEU A 87 -14.44 8.46 4.14
C LEU A 87 -14.01 7.11 3.55
N LEU A 88 -14.72 6.04 3.91
CA LEU A 88 -14.39 4.68 3.47
C LEU A 88 -14.50 4.51 1.94
N ASP A 89 -15.51 5.10 1.30
CA ASP A 89 -15.63 5.04 -0.17
C ASP A 89 -14.44 5.74 -0.86
N ILE A 90 -13.92 6.82 -0.28
CA ILE A 90 -12.73 7.51 -0.81
C ILE A 90 -11.46 6.71 -0.54
N VAL A 91 -11.36 6.07 0.63
CA VAL A 91 -10.25 5.18 0.94
C VAL A 91 -10.15 4.05 -0.09
N VAL A 92 -11.26 3.38 -0.39
CA VAL A 92 -11.27 2.26 -1.35
C VAL A 92 -10.76 2.72 -2.72
N ALA A 93 -11.24 3.87 -3.20
CA ALA A 93 -10.75 4.44 -4.46
C ALA A 93 -9.22 4.68 -4.44
N VAL A 94 -8.69 5.19 -3.32
CA VAL A 94 -7.24 5.39 -3.15
C VAL A 94 -6.47 4.07 -3.05
N LEU A 95 -7.03 3.04 -2.43
CA LEU A 95 -6.40 1.72 -2.37
C LEU A 95 -6.36 1.08 -3.76
N PHE A 96 -7.42 1.22 -4.58
CA PHE A 96 -7.38 0.81 -5.99
C PHE A 96 -6.29 1.56 -6.77
N ASP A 97 -6.23 2.89 -6.66
CA ASP A 97 -5.16 3.67 -7.32
C ASP A 97 -3.76 3.19 -6.86
N THR A 98 -3.62 2.84 -5.58
CA THR A 98 -2.36 2.33 -5.01
C THR A 98 -1.97 1.00 -5.65
N VAL A 99 -2.91 0.08 -5.81
CA VAL A 99 -2.66 -1.22 -6.47
C VAL A 99 -2.32 -1.03 -7.95
N GLU A 100 -3.03 -0.15 -8.67
CA GLU A 100 -2.73 0.17 -10.06
C GLU A 100 -1.31 0.73 -10.22
N ILE A 101 -0.90 1.66 -9.35
CA ILE A 101 0.46 2.20 -9.32
C ILE A 101 1.50 1.10 -9.09
N LEU A 102 1.25 0.21 -8.12
CA LEU A 102 2.14 -0.91 -7.81
C LEU A 102 2.27 -1.89 -8.99
N GLN A 103 1.17 -2.22 -9.67
CA GLN A 103 1.20 -3.07 -10.87
C GLN A 103 2.00 -2.42 -12.02
N VAL A 104 1.85 -1.12 -12.24
CA VAL A 104 2.63 -0.39 -13.26
C VAL A 104 4.12 -0.39 -12.92
N MET A 105 4.49 -0.15 -11.65
CA MET A 105 5.89 -0.26 -11.22
C MET A 105 6.42 -1.68 -11.38
N ASN A 106 5.65 -2.70 -10.99
CA ASN A 106 6.03 -4.10 -11.13
C ASN A 106 6.36 -4.46 -12.58
N LYS A 107 5.51 -4.06 -13.52
CA LYS A 107 5.73 -4.25 -14.96
C LYS A 107 6.97 -3.52 -15.48
N ASN A 108 7.31 -2.36 -14.92
CA ASN A 108 8.52 -1.62 -15.27
C ASN A 108 9.78 -2.24 -14.65
N ILE A 109 9.71 -2.75 -13.42
CA ILE A 109 10.79 -3.54 -12.82
C ILE A 109 11.04 -4.78 -13.68
N GLU A 110 10.00 -5.52 -14.05
CA GLU A 110 10.13 -6.73 -14.87
C GLU A 110 10.84 -6.43 -16.22
N LYS A 111 10.37 -5.40 -16.95
CA LYS A 111 10.80 -5.12 -18.33
C LYS A 111 12.09 -4.33 -18.46
N ILE A 112 12.23 -3.28 -17.64
CA ILE A 112 13.32 -2.31 -17.76
C ILE A 112 14.15 -2.16 -16.49
N LYS A 113 13.83 -2.95 -15.44
CA LYS A 113 14.60 -3.00 -14.18
C LYS A 113 14.65 -1.64 -13.47
N GLU A 114 13.54 -0.88 -13.54
CA GLU A 114 13.40 0.45 -12.94
C GLU A 114 12.04 0.65 -12.26
N GLU A 115 12.05 1.34 -11.11
CA GLU A 115 10.85 1.77 -10.38
C GLU A 115 10.29 3.06 -10.95
N LYS A 116 9.65 2.97 -12.11
CA LYS A 116 8.98 4.11 -12.75
C LYS A 116 7.47 3.93 -12.73
N VAL A 117 6.77 5.02 -12.46
CA VAL A 117 5.32 5.13 -12.70
C VAL A 117 5.15 6.02 -13.93
N SER A 118 4.65 5.46 -15.02
CA SER A 118 4.35 6.21 -16.25
C SER A 118 2.89 6.02 -16.62
N GLY A 119 2.19 7.11 -16.93
CA GLY A 119 0.79 7.05 -17.38
C GLY A 119 -0.26 7.17 -16.27
N ILE A 120 0.15 7.31 -15.00
CA ILE A 120 -0.76 7.58 -13.87
C ILE A 120 -0.62 9.03 -13.45
N ASN A 121 -1.75 9.68 -13.17
CA ASN A 121 -1.78 11.05 -12.65
C ASN A 121 -1.44 11.06 -11.16
N LEU A 122 -0.14 11.05 -10.85
CA LEU A 122 0.37 11.10 -9.48
C LEU A 122 -0.06 12.36 -8.72
N GLU A 123 -0.35 13.48 -9.40
CA GLU A 123 -0.82 14.72 -8.76
C GLU A 123 -2.23 14.56 -8.18
N THR A 124 -3.15 13.95 -8.95
CA THR A 124 -4.51 13.64 -8.49
C THR A 124 -4.50 12.61 -7.36
N PHE A 125 -3.65 11.59 -7.47
CA PHE A 125 -3.44 10.61 -6.40
C PHE A 125 -2.93 11.27 -5.11
N SER A 126 -1.89 12.09 -5.21
CA SER A 126 -1.31 12.84 -4.08
C SER A 126 -2.31 13.78 -3.43
N THR A 127 -3.15 14.45 -4.22
CA THR A 127 -4.21 15.31 -3.70
C THR A 127 -5.24 14.53 -2.87
N ARG A 128 -5.68 13.36 -3.37
CA ARG A 128 -6.58 12.47 -2.63
C ARG A 128 -5.93 11.95 -1.34
N LEU A 129 -4.64 11.62 -1.39
CA LEU A 129 -3.88 11.19 -0.22
C LEU A 129 -3.73 12.27 0.85
N ARG A 130 -3.41 13.51 0.47
CA ARG A 130 -3.33 14.64 1.41
C ARG A 130 -4.69 14.91 2.06
N TRP A 131 -5.77 14.81 1.28
CA TRP A 131 -7.12 14.91 1.83
C TRP A 131 -7.41 13.79 2.84
N LEU A 132 -7.06 12.54 2.53
CA LEU A 132 -7.21 11.40 3.44
C LEU A 132 -6.37 11.55 4.70
N ALA A 133 -5.12 12.01 4.57
CA ALA A 133 -4.22 12.26 5.70
C ALA A 133 -4.87 13.23 6.70
N ASP A 134 -5.49 14.30 6.20
CA ASP A 134 -6.20 15.26 7.04
C ASP A 134 -7.41 14.64 7.74
N LYS A 135 -8.20 13.81 7.04
CA LYS A 135 -9.34 13.08 7.65
C LYS A 135 -8.93 12.05 8.69
N PHE A 136 -7.76 11.46 8.55
CA PHE A 136 -7.24 10.49 9.52
C PHE A 136 -6.61 11.13 10.76
N LYS A 137 -6.38 12.45 10.80
CA LYS A 137 -5.89 13.13 12.02
C LYS A 137 -6.89 13.04 13.18
N ASP A 138 -8.18 12.99 12.87
CA ASP A 138 -9.26 12.91 13.86
C ASP A 138 -9.63 11.47 14.25
N ILE A 139 -9.10 10.46 13.52
CA ILE A 139 -9.21 9.06 13.91
C ILE A 139 -8.13 8.75 14.94
N GLN A 140 -8.33 9.27 16.16
CA GLN A 140 -7.62 8.74 17.32
C GLN A 140 -8.08 7.30 17.53
N ARG A 141 -7.13 6.37 17.68
CA ARG A 141 -7.39 5.02 18.20
C ARG A 141 -8.36 5.18 19.36
N SER A 142 -9.60 4.69 19.19
CA SER A 142 -10.42 4.33 20.35
C SER A 142 -9.76 3.10 20.96
N SER A 143 -8.62 3.30 21.63
CA SER A 143 -8.06 2.34 22.56
C SER A 143 -9.03 2.30 23.73
N VAL A 144 -10.06 1.47 23.60
CA VAL A 144 -10.82 1.01 24.75
C VAL A 144 -9.80 0.32 25.65
N ALA A 145 -9.62 0.89 26.84
CA ALA A 145 -8.79 0.37 27.89
C ALA A 145 -9.22 -1.07 28.25
N ILE A 146 -8.61 -2.10 27.67
CA ILE A 146 -8.68 -3.47 28.18
C ILE A 146 -7.34 -4.18 27.94
N GLY A 147 -6.56 -4.29 29.03
CA GLY A 147 -5.81 -5.49 29.41
C GLY A 147 -4.80 -6.10 28.43
N ALA A 148 -3.51 -5.86 28.74
CA ALA A 148 -2.37 -6.78 28.62
C ALA A 148 -2.12 -7.51 27.27
N ASN A 149 -0.91 -7.28 26.74
CA ASN A 149 -0.29 -7.88 25.53
C ASN A 149 -0.70 -7.30 24.17
N GLU A 150 -0.57 -5.99 23.98
CA GLU A 150 -0.33 -5.47 22.64
C GLU A 150 1.18 -5.49 22.35
N LYS A 151 1.58 -6.35 21.41
CA LYS A 151 2.82 -6.11 20.64
C LYS A 151 2.73 -4.68 20.13
N GLN A 152 3.69 -3.82 20.52
CA GLN A 152 3.89 -2.53 19.89
C GLN A 152 3.96 -2.75 18.39
N LEU A 153 2.89 -2.38 17.67
CA LEU A 153 2.95 -2.10 16.24
C LEU A 153 3.91 -0.91 16.14
N GLY A 154 5.17 -1.19 15.79
CA GLY A 154 6.24 -0.19 15.71
C GLY A 154 5.84 0.99 14.84
N ASP A 155 6.44 2.15 15.13
CA ASP A 155 6.24 3.46 14.46
C ASP A 155 5.84 3.32 12.98
N GLN A 156 4.54 3.31 12.69
CA GLN A 156 4.05 3.52 11.32
C GLN A 156 4.27 4.99 10.99
N LYS A 157 4.97 5.25 9.89
CA LYS A 157 5.14 6.62 9.36
C LYS A 157 3.78 7.27 9.11
N SER A 158 3.71 8.58 9.25
CA SER A 158 2.50 9.31 8.86
C SER A 158 2.33 9.27 7.34
N ILE A 159 1.11 9.46 6.84
CA ILE A 159 0.86 9.54 5.39
C ILE A 159 1.66 10.69 4.77
N ASP A 160 1.82 11.81 5.50
CA ASP A 160 2.60 12.95 5.05
C ASP A 160 4.10 12.60 4.92
N ASP A 161 4.66 11.82 5.85
CA ASP A 161 6.05 11.35 5.76
C ASP A 161 6.25 10.42 4.56
N LEU A 162 5.30 9.51 4.32
CA LEU A 162 5.35 8.58 3.18
C LEU A 162 5.22 9.29 1.84
N LEU A 163 4.37 10.33 1.74
CA LEU A 163 4.28 11.20 0.56
C LEU A 163 5.61 11.92 0.30
N SER A 164 6.24 12.42 1.35
CA SER A 164 7.56 13.06 1.24
C SER A 164 8.62 12.10 0.72
N ASP A 165 8.62 10.84 1.16
CA ASP A 165 9.54 9.80 0.68
C ASP A 165 9.34 9.48 -0.82
N LEU A 166 8.11 9.64 -1.33
CA LEU A 166 7.76 9.49 -2.74
C LEU A 166 8.03 10.74 -3.58
N GLY A 167 8.40 11.86 -2.95
CA GLY A 167 8.60 13.15 -3.62
C GLY A 167 7.30 13.82 -4.07
N LEU A 168 6.19 13.57 -3.37
CA LEU A 168 4.82 14.00 -3.74
C LEU A 168 4.28 15.17 -2.92
#